data_AF-A0A3M7E322-F1
#
_entry.id   AF-A0A3M7E322-F1
#
_cell.length_a   1.000
_cell.length_b   1.000
_cell.length_c   1.000
_cell.angle_alpha   90.00
_cell.angle_beta   90.00
_cell.angle_gamma   90.00
#
_symmetry.space_group_name_H-M   'P 1'
#
loop_
_entity.id
_entity.type
_entity.pdbx_description
1 polymer ?
#
loop_
_entity_poly.entity_id
_entity_poly.type
_entity_poly.pdbx_seq_one_letter_code
_entity_poly.pdbx_strand_id
1 'polypeptide(L)'
;MDDARWSGTVVDEVHAVVVSVEYRKAPEHPFPTPVEDGVDAVLWVHQHAEELGIDREKIALSGFSSGGNMCITVALRLWDELNGFARDAESRPNSRQRAERALHGAATMRESDSSGSTKVPPEGAHIDVVRPDEAPAIDTPPNERAVRPSDQMIKQASATVQQRALPDVKLRMLIPWYPSLDYTRTRAERRATNIRKDQELPAVFTDLFDQSYLHPPDTVSLDSPYISPGVAPTSLLKNGLPHDIIMHTCEYDMLLDEGQRFHERLISPEIGKNVVYKLVKGVPHGWDKAPNPLKPTPGVREHYLACCKAMRDIFGTPPGVTEHETAQGPSAAPRGSTQVVR
;
A
#
# COMPACT_ATOMS: atom_id res chain seq x y z
N MET A 1 11.58 -7.86 -5.95
CA MET A 1 10.89 -6.81 -5.19
C MET A 1 11.18 -7.00 -3.72
N ASP A 2 11.37 -5.91 -2.98
CA ASP A 2 11.66 -5.92 -1.53
C ASP A 2 10.58 -6.64 -0.71
N ASP A 3 9.35 -6.68 -1.23
CA ASP A 3 8.20 -7.35 -0.60
C ASP A 3 8.05 -8.83 -0.97
N ALA A 4 8.92 -9.37 -1.84
CA ALA A 4 8.82 -10.76 -2.30
C ALA A 4 8.89 -11.77 -1.14
N ARG A 5 9.60 -11.43 -0.05
CA ARG A 5 9.63 -12.26 1.17
C ARG A 5 8.28 -12.30 1.86
N TRP A 6 7.61 -11.17 1.96
CA TRP A 6 6.27 -11.08 2.53
C TRP A 6 5.26 -11.82 1.66
N SER A 7 5.26 -11.53 0.35
CA SER A 7 4.38 -12.19 -0.61
C SER A 7 4.57 -13.71 -0.61
N GLY A 8 5.81 -14.19 -0.64
CA GLY A 8 6.11 -15.63 -0.58
C GLY A 8 5.61 -16.25 0.72
N THR A 9 5.85 -15.60 1.86
CA THR A 9 5.35 -16.10 3.15
C THR A 9 3.82 -16.18 3.17
N VAL A 10 3.11 -15.17 2.64
CA VAL A 10 1.64 -15.18 2.57
C VAL A 10 1.13 -16.30 1.66
N VAL A 11 1.77 -16.53 0.51
CA VAL A 11 1.40 -17.63 -0.40
C VAL A 11 1.60 -18.98 0.29
N ASP A 12 2.76 -19.19 0.90
CA ASP A 12 3.12 -20.46 1.53
C ASP A 12 2.27 -20.77 2.77
N GLU A 13 1.96 -19.74 3.57
CA GLU A 13 1.36 -19.92 4.89
C GLU A 13 -0.16 -19.69 4.89
N VAL A 14 -0.66 -18.71 4.14
CA VAL A 14 -2.09 -18.36 4.13
C VAL A 14 -2.81 -19.01 2.95
N HIS A 15 -2.07 -19.52 1.96
CA HIS A 15 -2.62 -20.06 0.71
C HIS A 15 -3.51 -19.04 -0.01
N ALA A 16 -3.10 -17.77 0.04
CA ALA A 16 -3.77 -16.67 -0.63
C ALA A 16 -3.04 -16.27 -1.92
N VAL A 17 -3.79 -15.76 -2.89
CA VAL A 17 -3.21 -15.07 -4.05
C VAL A 17 -2.77 -13.67 -3.62
N VAL A 18 -1.53 -13.31 -3.96
CA VAL A 18 -0.98 -11.97 -3.70
C VAL A 18 -0.98 -11.17 -4.99
N VAL A 19 -1.75 -10.08 -5.02
CA VAL A 19 -1.75 -9.11 -6.12
C VAL A 19 -0.87 -7.93 -5.72
N SER A 20 0.29 -7.79 -6.35
CA SER A 20 1.16 -6.62 -6.16
C SER A 20 0.72 -5.51 -7.11
N VAL A 21 0.26 -4.39 -6.54
CA VAL A 21 -0.27 -3.26 -7.31
C VAL A 21 0.87 -2.31 -7.67
N GLU A 22 1.16 -2.21 -8.97
CA GLU A 22 2.08 -1.20 -9.51
C GLU A 22 1.33 0.12 -9.70
N TYR A 23 1.02 0.78 -8.58
CA TYR A 23 0.40 2.10 -8.60
C TYR A 23 1.36 3.15 -9.16
N ARG A 24 0.81 4.19 -9.78
CA ARG A 24 1.60 5.32 -10.29
C ARG A 24 2.29 6.06 -9.15
N LYS A 25 3.54 6.49 -9.35
CA LYS A 25 4.38 7.05 -8.29
C LYS A 25 4.55 8.56 -8.43
N ALA A 26 4.75 9.22 -7.31
CA ALA A 26 5.25 10.58 -7.25
C ALA A 26 6.74 10.62 -7.67
N PRO A 27 7.24 11.74 -8.22
CA PRO A 27 6.57 13.04 -8.37
C PRO A 27 5.64 13.17 -9.59
N GLU A 28 5.68 12.26 -10.56
CA GLU A 28 4.86 12.33 -11.78
C GLU A 28 3.36 12.24 -11.48
N HIS A 29 3.02 11.46 -10.45
CA HIS A 29 1.67 11.23 -9.99
C HIS A 29 1.58 11.41 -8.46
N PRO A 30 1.52 12.66 -7.97
CA PRO A 30 1.42 12.96 -6.54
C PRO A 30 0.06 12.56 -5.96
N PHE A 31 -0.15 12.78 -4.67
CA PHE A 31 -1.45 12.61 -4.04
C PHE A 31 -2.55 13.38 -4.83
N PRO A 32 -3.75 12.80 -5.07
CA PRO A 32 -4.26 11.51 -4.55
C PRO A 32 -4.07 10.30 -5.47
N THR A 33 -3.36 10.45 -6.59
CA THR A 33 -3.33 9.44 -7.66
C THR A 33 -2.96 8.02 -7.18
N PRO A 34 -1.94 7.82 -6.33
CA PRO A 34 -1.60 6.46 -5.87
C PRO A 34 -2.71 5.81 -5.05
N VAL A 35 -3.42 6.60 -4.23
CA VAL A 35 -4.55 6.10 -3.41
C VAL A 35 -5.71 5.71 -4.32
N GLU A 36 -5.99 6.49 -5.35
CA GLU A 36 -7.00 6.18 -6.35
C GLU A 36 -6.65 4.90 -7.10
N ASP A 37 -5.41 4.73 -7.57
CA ASP A 37 -4.95 3.48 -8.20
C ASP A 37 -5.13 2.25 -7.29
N GLY A 38 -4.94 2.41 -5.98
CA GLY A 38 -5.22 1.35 -5.02
C GLY A 38 -6.70 0.99 -4.94
N VAL A 39 -7.60 1.97 -4.98
CA VAL A 39 -9.06 1.73 -5.02
C VAL A 39 -9.45 1.04 -6.32
N ASP A 40 -8.89 1.49 -7.44
CA ASP A 40 -9.06 0.90 -8.77
C ASP A 40 -8.66 -0.58 -8.78
N ALA A 41 -7.50 -0.90 -8.20
CA ALA A 41 -7.01 -2.26 -8.10
C ALA A 41 -7.94 -3.15 -7.26
N VAL A 42 -8.44 -2.65 -6.12
CA VAL A 42 -9.39 -3.43 -5.29
C VAL A 42 -10.68 -3.71 -6.04
N LEU A 43 -11.25 -2.70 -6.71
CA LEU A 43 -12.46 -2.86 -7.50
C LEU A 43 -12.24 -3.85 -8.66
N TRP A 44 -11.08 -3.79 -9.32
CA TRP A 44 -10.73 -4.70 -10.41
C TRP A 44 -10.59 -6.14 -9.91
N VAL A 45 -9.86 -6.37 -8.81
CA VAL A 45 -9.70 -7.70 -8.20
C VAL A 45 -11.05 -8.29 -7.79
N HIS A 46 -11.92 -7.48 -7.18
CA HIS A 46 -13.26 -7.92 -6.80
C HIS A 46 -14.12 -8.31 -8.03
N GLN A 47 -14.02 -7.56 -9.12
CA GLN A 47 -14.76 -7.83 -10.36
C GLN A 47 -14.26 -9.08 -11.10
N HIS A 48 -12.95 -9.36 -11.06
CA HIS A 48 -12.33 -10.49 -11.77
C HIS A 48 -12.02 -11.68 -10.85
N ALA A 49 -12.65 -11.73 -9.67
CA ALA A 49 -12.37 -12.76 -8.67
C ALA A 49 -12.56 -14.20 -9.19
N GLU A 50 -13.54 -14.42 -10.06
CA GLU A 50 -13.78 -15.73 -10.69
C GLU A 50 -12.63 -16.12 -11.64
N GLU A 51 -12.16 -15.19 -12.47
CA GLU A 51 -11.04 -15.40 -13.39
C GLU A 51 -9.72 -15.67 -12.63
N LEU A 52 -9.55 -15.03 -11.48
CA LEU A 52 -8.40 -15.20 -10.60
C LEU A 52 -8.51 -16.45 -9.70
N GLY A 53 -9.68 -17.11 -9.67
CA GLY A 53 -9.92 -18.26 -8.79
C GLY A 53 -9.89 -17.90 -7.29
N ILE A 54 -10.28 -16.68 -6.91
CA ILE A 54 -10.26 -16.18 -5.53
C ILE A 54 -11.68 -15.94 -4.98
N ASP A 55 -11.80 -15.98 -3.66
CA ASP A 55 -13.04 -15.60 -2.96
C ASP A 55 -13.13 -14.07 -2.81
N ARG A 56 -14.08 -13.46 -3.51
CA ARG A 56 -14.29 -12.00 -3.50
C ARG A 56 -14.70 -11.43 -2.14
N GLU A 57 -15.18 -12.27 -1.22
CA GLU A 57 -15.52 -11.86 0.15
C GLU A 57 -14.32 -11.95 1.11
N LYS A 58 -13.16 -12.42 0.64
CA LYS A 58 -11.94 -12.61 1.44
C LYS A 58 -10.76 -11.77 0.92
N ILE A 59 -10.97 -10.47 0.78
CA ILE A 59 -9.93 -9.53 0.35
C ILE A 59 -9.25 -8.90 1.57
N ALA A 60 -7.92 -8.85 1.57
CA ALA A 60 -7.12 -8.12 2.55
C ALA A 60 -6.18 -7.13 1.85
N LEU A 61 -5.88 -6.01 2.51
CA LEU A 61 -4.84 -5.08 2.06
C LEU A 61 -3.64 -5.20 2.99
N SER A 62 -2.43 -5.12 2.41
CA SER A 62 -1.18 -5.08 3.17
C SER A 62 -0.22 -4.12 2.50
N GLY A 63 0.66 -3.49 3.29
CA GLY A 63 1.70 -2.64 2.73
C GLY A 63 2.66 -2.12 3.79
N PHE A 64 3.81 -1.63 3.32
CA PHE A 64 4.94 -1.22 4.16
C PHE A 64 5.21 0.28 4.02
N SER A 65 5.47 0.97 5.12
CA SER A 65 5.80 2.41 5.12
C SER A 65 4.72 3.25 4.42
N SER A 66 5.03 3.89 3.29
CA SER A 66 4.03 4.56 2.43
C SER A 66 2.97 3.60 1.91
N GLY A 67 3.31 2.35 1.59
CA GLY A 67 2.33 1.30 1.32
C GLY A 67 1.47 0.94 2.52
N GLY A 68 2.00 1.09 3.74
CA GLY A 68 1.23 0.94 4.99
C GLY A 68 0.23 2.07 5.19
N ASN A 69 0.60 3.30 4.81
CA ASN A 69 -0.35 4.42 4.70
C ASN A 69 -1.43 4.09 3.68
N MET A 70 -1.04 3.71 2.45
CA MET A 70 -1.96 3.36 1.37
C MET A 70 -2.91 2.21 1.75
N CYS A 71 -2.44 1.20 2.47
CA CYS A 71 -3.27 0.13 3.00
C CYS A 71 -4.49 0.66 3.77
N ILE A 72 -4.33 1.75 4.51
CA ILE A 72 -5.41 2.37 5.30
C ILE A 72 -6.19 3.37 4.46
N THR A 73 -5.50 4.25 3.73
CA THR A 73 -6.15 5.35 2.98
C THR A 73 -6.94 4.84 1.77
N VAL A 74 -6.51 3.76 1.13
CA VAL A 74 -7.27 3.05 0.08
C VAL A 74 -8.57 2.48 0.65
N ALA A 75 -8.55 1.87 1.84
CA ALA A 75 -9.76 1.35 2.47
C ALA A 75 -10.76 2.49 2.77
N LEU A 76 -10.28 3.59 3.34
CA LEU A 76 -11.11 4.78 3.61
C LEU A 76 -11.68 5.38 2.32
N ARG A 77 -10.85 5.50 1.27
CA ARG A 77 -11.26 6.09 0.00
C ARG A 77 -12.24 5.20 -0.76
N LEU A 78 -12.04 3.88 -0.72
CA LEU A 78 -12.98 2.90 -1.26
C LEU A 78 -14.34 3.04 -0.59
N TRP A 79 -14.37 3.11 0.75
CA TRP A 79 -15.63 3.28 1.46
C TRP A 79 -16.34 4.59 1.09
N ASP A 80 -15.60 5.69 0.99
CA ASP A 80 -16.12 6.97 0.52
C ASP A 80 -16.65 6.89 -0.93
N GLU A 81 -15.95 6.22 -1.84
CA GLU A 81 -16.42 6.04 -3.21
C GLU A 81 -17.73 5.23 -3.28
N LEU A 82 -17.87 4.23 -2.41
CA LEU A 82 -19.03 3.34 -2.35
C LEU A 82 -20.23 3.95 -1.63
N ASN A 83 -20.01 4.75 -0.58
CA ASN A 83 -21.07 5.18 0.34
C ASN A 83 -21.29 6.70 0.38
N GLY A 84 -20.29 7.48 -0.08
CA GLY A 84 -20.28 8.94 0.02
C GLY A 84 -19.93 9.42 1.42
N PHE A 85 -18.74 9.98 1.57
CA PHE A 85 -18.31 10.71 2.76
C PHE A 85 -18.27 12.22 2.46
N ALA A 86 -19.22 12.98 3.01
CA ALA A 86 -19.19 14.43 2.92
C ALA A 86 -18.23 14.99 3.98
N ARG A 87 -17.09 15.54 3.54
CA ARG A 87 -16.12 16.16 4.44
C ARG A 87 -16.65 17.50 4.97
N ASP A 88 -17.35 18.26 4.11
CA ASP A 88 -18.02 19.54 4.40
C ASP A 88 -19.17 19.82 3.42
N ALA A 89 -20.16 20.65 3.80
CA ALA A 89 -21.39 20.94 3.05
C ALA A 89 -21.19 21.52 1.63
N GLU A 90 -19.99 21.96 1.27
CA GLU A 90 -19.64 22.47 -0.07
C GLU A 90 -18.95 21.42 -0.98
N SER A 91 -18.56 20.27 -0.43
CA SER A 91 -18.01 19.16 -1.22
C SER A 91 -19.12 18.50 -2.03
N ARG A 92 -19.18 18.82 -3.33
CA ARG A 92 -20.10 18.15 -4.26
C ARG A 92 -19.89 16.63 -4.14
N PRO A 93 -20.96 15.81 -4.15
CA PRO A 93 -20.82 14.36 -4.01
C PRO A 93 -19.86 13.80 -5.07
N ASN A 94 -19.17 12.69 -4.74
CA ASN A 94 -18.16 11.96 -5.53
C ASN A 94 -18.54 11.65 -7.00
N SER A 95 -19.74 12.00 -7.48
CA SER A 95 -20.21 11.77 -8.85
C SER A 95 -19.33 12.41 -9.92
N ARG A 96 -18.79 13.62 -9.69
CA ARG A 96 -17.88 14.28 -10.65
C ARG A 96 -16.57 13.52 -10.81
N GLN A 97 -15.93 13.16 -9.71
CA GLN A 97 -14.68 12.39 -9.72
C GLN A 97 -14.91 11.00 -10.35
N ARG A 98 -16.02 10.32 -10.01
CA ARG A 98 -16.39 9.04 -10.65
C ARG A 98 -16.63 9.19 -12.16
N ALA A 99 -17.22 10.30 -12.61
CA ALA A 99 -17.45 10.58 -14.03
C ALA A 99 -16.17 10.86 -14.81
N GLU A 100 -15.27 11.67 -14.23
CA GLU A 100 -13.93 11.94 -14.80
C GLU A 100 -13.11 10.65 -14.90
N ARG A 101 -13.19 9.77 -13.90
CA ARG A 101 -12.55 8.45 -13.90
C ARG A 101 -13.10 7.50 -14.97
N ALA A 102 -14.42 7.44 -15.15
CA ALA A 102 -15.03 6.65 -16.23
C ALA A 102 -14.59 7.11 -17.63
N LEU A 103 -14.34 8.41 -17.80
CA LEU A 103 -13.85 8.99 -19.04
C LEU A 103 -12.35 8.69 -19.27
N HIS A 104 -11.53 8.71 -18.21
CA HIS A 104 -10.10 8.41 -18.31
C HIS A 104 -9.80 6.91 -18.47
N GLY A 105 -10.56 6.01 -17.83
CA GLY A 105 -10.39 4.56 -17.98
C GLY A 105 -10.74 4.02 -19.37
N ALA A 106 -11.52 4.76 -20.18
CA ALA A 106 -11.78 4.41 -21.57
C ALA A 106 -10.62 4.78 -22.52
N ALA A 107 -9.75 5.72 -22.12
CA ALA A 107 -8.64 6.20 -22.95
C ALA A 107 -7.41 5.28 -22.89
N THR A 108 -7.24 4.50 -21.81
CA THR A 108 -6.13 3.54 -21.65
C THR A 108 -6.39 2.18 -22.33
N MET A 109 -7.59 1.96 -22.87
CA MET A 109 -8.01 0.71 -23.53
C MET A 109 -7.91 0.72 -25.06
N ARG A 110 -7.29 1.75 -25.68
CA ARG A 110 -7.00 1.71 -27.12
C ARG A 110 -5.69 0.97 -27.38
N GLU A 111 -5.85 -0.26 -27.86
CA GLU A 111 -4.91 -1.15 -28.57
C GLU A 111 -3.44 -0.72 -28.59
N SER A 112 -2.61 -1.39 -27.80
CA SER A 112 -1.17 -1.50 -28.05
C SER A 112 -0.85 -2.80 -28.78
N ASP A 113 -1.09 -2.82 -30.09
CA ASP A 113 -0.37 -3.70 -30.99
C ASP A 113 1.07 -3.18 -31.12
N SER A 114 2.05 -3.94 -30.64
CA SER A 114 3.45 -3.78 -31.09
C SER A 114 4.31 -4.98 -30.67
N SER A 115 4.57 -5.81 -31.67
CA SER A 115 5.54 -6.88 -31.72
C SER A 115 6.99 -6.44 -31.52
N GLY A 116 7.76 -7.23 -30.75
CA GLY A 116 9.09 -7.72 -31.14
C GLY A 116 10.29 -6.76 -31.08
N SER A 117 11.26 -7.11 -30.23
CA SER A 117 12.60 -7.58 -30.65
C SER A 117 13.73 -7.05 -29.75
N THR A 118 14.46 -8.01 -29.18
CA THR A 118 15.71 -7.91 -28.46
C THR A 118 16.85 -7.41 -29.36
N LYS A 119 17.52 -6.31 -28.99
CA LYS A 119 18.94 -6.09 -29.34
C LYS A 119 19.71 -5.43 -28.19
N VAL A 120 20.80 -6.09 -27.83
CA VAL A 120 21.87 -5.61 -26.94
C VAL A 120 22.69 -4.55 -27.68
N PRO A 121 23.14 -3.46 -27.05
CA PRO A 121 24.05 -2.50 -27.69
C PRO A 121 25.51 -2.98 -27.60
N PRO A 122 26.37 -2.71 -28.62
CA PRO A 122 27.78 -3.07 -28.59
C PRO A 122 28.61 -2.11 -27.73
N GLU A 123 29.71 -2.64 -27.17
CA GLU A 123 30.70 -1.94 -26.34
C GLU A 123 31.45 -0.84 -27.12
N GLY A 124 31.71 0.31 -26.46
CA GLY A 124 32.80 1.21 -26.83
C GLY A 124 32.47 2.65 -27.26
N ALA A 125 31.45 3.32 -26.72
CA ALA A 125 31.22 4.75 -26.98
C ALA A 125 31.61 5.63 -25.78
N HIS A 126 32.57 6.53 -25.99
CA HIS A 126 32.99 7.57 -25.07
C HIS A 126 31.85 8.55 -24.75
N ILE A 127 31.72 8.95 -23.48
CA ILE A 127 30.79 10.01 -23.05
C ILE A 127 31.55 11.34 -23.10
N ASP A 128 31.25 12.18 -24.10
CA ASP A 128 31.65 13.58 -24.10
C ASP A 128 30.67 14.40 -23.25
N VAL A 129 31.18 15.04 -22.20
CA VAL A 129 30.43 15.98 -21.36
C VAL A 129 30.26 17.29 -22.13
N VAL A 130 29.07 17.51 -22.68
CA VAL A 130 28.69 18.78 -23.34
C VAL A 130 28.41 19.84 -22.27
N ARG A 131 29.01 21.03 -22.43
CA ARG A 131 28.79 22.21 -21.58
C ARG A 131 27.41 22.83 -21.86
N PRO A 132 26.79 23.56 -20.91
CA PRO A 132 25.36 23.86 -20.90
C PRO A 132 24.84 24.81 -22.00
N ASP A 133 25.72 25.36 -22.85
CA ASP A 133 25.40 26.59 -23.60
C ASP A 133 25.16 26.36 -25.11
N GLU A 134 25.19 25.12 -25.61
CA GLU A 134 25.03 24.82 -27.05
C GLU A 134 24.20 23.54 -27.32
N ALA A 135 22.99 23.42 -26.76
CA ALA A 135 22.05 22.37 -27.16
C ALA A 135 21.23 22.80 -28.39
N PRO A 136 21.17 22.02 -29.49
CA PRO A 136 20.34 22.34 -30.64
C PRO A 136 18.85 22.22 -30.29
N ALA A 137 18.03 23.08 -30.88
CA ALA A 137 16.58 23.11 -30.67
C ALA A 137 15.95 21.75 -30.99
N ILE A 138 15.41 21.09 -29.97
CA ILE A 138 14.59 19.89 -30.11
C ILE A 138 13.22 20.36 -30.62
N ASP A 139 12.85 19.90 -31.80
CA ASP A 139 11.55 20.16 -32.40
C ASP A 139 10.48 19.46 -31.53
N THR A 140 9.72 20.27 -30.79
CA THR A 140 8.65 19.79 -29.92
C THR A 140 7.60 19.07 -30.78
N PRO A 141 7.27 17.78 -30.52
CA PRO A 141 6.11 17.17 -31.18
C PRO A 141 4.86 17.98 -30.83
N PRO A 142 3.86 18.05 -31.74
CA PRO A 142 2.69 18.87 -31.53
C PRO A 142 2.00 18.48 -30.22
N ASN A 143 1.76 19.51 -29.42
CA ASN A 143 1.08 19.45 -28.13
C ASN A 143 -0.32 18.85 -28.31
N GLU A 144 -0.46 17.53 -28.20
CA GLU A 144 -1.71 16.90 -27.83
C GLU A 144 -2.01 17.34 -26.39
N ARG A 145 -2.54 18.56 -26.26
CA ARG A 145 -3.20 18.99 -25.03
C ARG A 145 -4.23 17.93 -24.72
N ALA A 146 -4.04 17.22 -23.60
CA ALA A 146 -5.10 16.44 -22.99
C ALA A 146 -6.36 17.32 -22.91
N VAL A 147 -7.33 17.04 -23.78
CA VAL A 147 -8.56 17.82 -23.86
C VAL A 147 -9.30 17.55 -22.56
N ARG A 148 -9.44 18.56 -21.70
CA ARG A 148 -10.25 18.44 -20.49
C ARG A 148 -11.68 18.11 -20.91
N PRO A 149 -12.30 17.07 -20.35
CA PRO A 149 -13.67 16.71 -20.68
C PRO A 149 -14.62 17.91 -20.48
N SER A 150 -15.53 18.12 -21.41
CA SER A 150 -16.52 19.21 -21.29
C SER A 150 -17.50 18.92 -20.15
N ASP A 151 -18.09 19.96 -19.55
CA ASP A 151 -19.10 19.81 -18.49
C ASP A 151 -20.30 18.95 -18.94
N GLN A 152 -20.61 18.92 -20.24
CA GLN A 152 -21.65 18.09 -20.81
C GLN A 152 -21.25 16.60 -20.84
N MET A 153 -19.98 16.30 -21.15
CA MET A 153 -19.43 14.94 -21.06
C MET A 153 -19.36 14.47 -19.61
N ILE A 154 -18.96 15.34 -18.68
CA ILE A 154 -18.95 15.04 -17.25
C ILE A 154 -20.37 14.74 -16.77
N LYS A 155 -21.37 15.53 -17.16
CA LYS A 155 -22.78 15.29 -16.81
C LYS A 155 -23.32 13.98 -17.39
N GLN A 156 -23.00 13.67 -18.64
CA GLN A 156 -23.40 12.40 -19.28
C GLN A 156 -22.74 11.20 -18.61
N ALA A 157 -21.43 11.25 -18.38
CA ALA A 157 -20.69 10.21 -17.66
C ALA A 157 -21.19 10.06 -16.21
N SER A 158 -21.50 11.17 -15.53
CA SER A 158 -22.08 11.17 -14.18
C SER A 158 -23.43 10.44 -14.15
N ALA A 159 -24.28 10.66 -15.15
CA ALA A 159 -25.58 10.00 -15.27
C ALA A 159 -25.41 8.49 -15.53
N THR A 160 -24.49 8.09 -16.39
CA THR A 160 -24.18 6.67 -16.66
C THR A 160 -23.58 5.97 -15.43
N VAL A 161 -22.69 6.64 -14.71
CA VAL A 161 -22.06 6.15 -13.47
C VAL A 161 -23.08 6.02 -12.34
N GLN A 162 -24.07 6.92 -12.25
CA GLN A 162 -25.19 6.81 -11.30
C GLN A 162 -26.12 5.62 -11.60
N GLN A 163 -26.18 5.16 -12.85
CA GLN A 163 -26.99 3.98 -13.23
C GLN A 163 -26.28 2.64 -12.96
N ARG A 164 -24.96 2.62 -12.79
CA ARG A 164 -24.22 1.40 -12.42
C ARG A 164 -24.33 1.20 -10.91
N ALA A 165 -24.99 0.12 -10.48
CA ALA A 165 -24.93 -0.32 -9.10
C ALA A 165 -23.46 -0.52 -8.69
N LEU A 166 -23.05 0.11 -7.59
CA LEU A 166 -21.70 -0.04 -7.07
C LEU A 166 -21.55 -1.43 -6.46
N PRO A 167 -20.38 -2.09 -6.61
CA PRO A 167 -20.14 -3.40 -6.01
C PRO A 167 -20.11 -3.32 -4.48
N ASP A 168 -20.66 -4.32 -3.79
CA ASP A 168 -20.53 -4.51 -2.35
C ASP A 168 -19.16 -5.14 -2.04
N VAL A 169 -18.10 -4.32 -2.01
CA VAL A 169 -16.74 -4.81 -1.73
C VAL A 169 -16.51 -4.88 -0.23
N LYS A 170 -16.17 -6.07 0.27
CA LYS A 170 -15.83 -6.30 1.68
C LYS A 170 -14.34 -6.58 1.87
N LEU A 171 -13.64 -5.63 2.46
CA LEU A 171 -12.30 -5.87 3.01
C LEU A 171 -12.46 -6.65 4.32
N ARG A 172 -11.69 -7.73 4.50
CA ARG A 172 -11.70 -8.53 5.73
C ARG A 172 -10.70 -8.05 6.75
N MET A 173 -9.53 -7.61 6.31
CA MET A 173 -8.51 -7.06 7.20
C MET A 173 -7.55 -6.10 6.51
N LEU A 174 -6.89 -5.27 7.31
CA LEU A 174 -5.74 -4.46 6.91
C LEU A 174 -4.48 -4.92 7.62
N ILE A 175 -3.34 -4.87 6.93
CA ILE A 175 -2.04 -5.26 7.45
C ILE A 175 -1.00 -4.15 7.19
N PRO A 176 -1.11 -3.00 7.88
CA PRO A 176 -0.16 -1.92 7.74
C PRO A 176 1.13 -2.22 8.53
N TRP A 177 2.26 -2.22 7.84
CA TRP A 177 3.59 -2.33 8.43
C TRP A 177 4.21 -0.94 8.54
N TYR A 178 4.45 -0.50 9.79
CA TYR A 178 5.06 0.77 10.17
C TYR A 178 4.58 1.96 9.31
N PRO A 179 3.24 2.18 9.26
CA PRO A 179 2.64 3.15 8.36
C PRO A 179 2.97 4.60 8.77
N SER A 180 3.08 5.50 7.78
CA SER A 180 2.95 6.94 8.02
C SER A 180 1.48 7.29 8.18
N LEU A 181 1.12 8.09 9.18
CA LEU A 181 -0.28 8.27 9.59
C LEU A 181 -0.70 9.73 9.80
N ASP A 182 0.24 10.66 10.00
CA ASP A 182 -0.09 12.03 10.39
C ASP A 182 0.81 13.08 9.75
N TYR A 183 0.46 13.49 8.52
CA TYR A 183 1.11 14.59 7.79
C TYR A 183 0.82 15.98 8.35
N THR A 184 -0.07 16.12 9.33
CA THR A 184 -0.25 17.42 10.03
C THR A 184 0.92 17.72 10.96
N ARG A 185 1.71 16.69 11.33
CA ARG A 185 2.94 16.82 12.11
C ARG A 185 4.16 16.90 11.21
N THR A 186 5.02 17.87 11.51
CA THR A 186 6.30 18.06 10.84
C THR A 186 7.24 16.88 11.07
N ARG A 187 8.18 16.66 10.15
CA ARG A 187 9.23 15.64 10.34
C ARG A 187 10.07 15.90 11.59
N ALA A 188 10.29 17.16 11.97
CA ALA A 188 11.02 17.51 13.19
C ALA A 188 10.29 17.02 14.45
N GLU A 189 8.97 17.23 14.53
CA GLU A 189 8.15 16.74 15.65
C GLU A 189 8.12 15.22 15.71
N ARG A 190 8.03 14.52 14.57
CA ARG A 190 8.07 13.05 14.53
C ARG A 190 9.44 12.50 14.94
N ARG A 191 10.54 13.07 14.46
CA ARG A 191 11.89 12.65 14.87
C ARG A 191 12.16 12.92 16.35
N ALA A 192 11.54 13.96 16.92
CA ALA A 192 11.67 14.25 18.34
C ALA A 192 11.12 13.12 19.23
N THR A 193 10.21 12.27 18.72
CA THR A 193 9.66 11.14 19.47
C THR A 193 10.48 9.85 19.34
N ASN A 194 11.46 9.80 18.43
CA ASN A 194 12.28 8.60 18.27
C ASN A 194 13.38 8.54 19.34
N ILE A 195 13.46 7.39 20.00
CA ILE A 195 14.47 7.11 21.03
C ILE A 195 15.88 6.83 20.45
N ARG A 196 16.00 6.49 19.16
CA ARG A 196 17.27 6.12 18.51
C ARG A 196 17.50 6.97 17.25
N LYS A 197 17.87 8.22 17.48
CA LYS A 197 18.16 9.22 16.43
C LYS A 197 19.26 8.80 15.45
N ASP A 198 20.18 7.95 15.88
CA ASP A 198 21.28 7.41 15.06
C ASP A 198 20.82 6.33 14.06
N GLN A 199 19.57 5.86 14.15
CA GLN A 199 19.00 4.87 13.24
C GLN A 199 17.80 5.39 12.44
N GLU A 200 17.60 6.71 12.43
CA GLU A 200 16.55 7.33 11.64
C GLU A 200 16.82 7.23 10.14
N LEU A 201 15.73 7.20 9.37
CA LEU A 201 15.79 7.51 7.96
C LEU A 201 16.39 8.91 7.78
N PRO A 202 17.46 9.06 6.98
CA PRO A 202 18.08 10.37 6.76
C PRO A 202 17.07 11.39 6.25
N ALA A 203 17.16 12.62 6.77
CA ALA A 203 16.18 13.67 6.48
C ALA A 203 16.00 13.94 4.98
N VAL A 204 17.09 13.89 4.21
CA VAL A 204 17.05 14.06 2.74
C VAL A 204 16.07 13.11 2.04
N PHE A 205 15.94 11.87 2.50
CA PHE A 205 15.01 10.91 1.90
C PHE A 205 13.56 11.24 2.25
N THR A 206 13.30 11.53 3.53
CA THR A 206 11.95 11.86 3.98
C THR A 206 11.45 13.18 3.41
N ASP A 207 12.35 14.14 3.23
CA ASP A 207 12.02 15.43 2.64
C ASP A 207 11.75 15.26 1.13
N LEU A 208 12.52 14.41 0.43
CA LEU A 208 12.25 14.04 -0.96
C LEU A 208 10.89 13.35 -1.11
N PHE A 209 10.54 12.41 -0.21
CA PHE A 209 9.24 11.73 -0.23
C PHE A 209 8.09 12.72 -0.06
N ASP A 210 8.18 13.61 0.93
CA ASP A 210 7.13 14.59 1.22
C ASP A 210 6.99 15.58 0.05
N GLN A 211 8.11 16.10 -0.47
CA GLN A 211 8.10 17.05 -1.59
C GLN A 211 7.55 16.42 -2.88
N SER A 212 7.86 15.15 -3.13
CA SER A 212 7.36 14.45 -4.32
C SER A 212 5.86 14.17 -4.17
N TYR A 213 5.44 13.63 -3.03
CA TYR A 213 4.07 13.13 -2.84
C TYR A 213 3.04 14.24 -2.63
N LEU A 214 3.45 15.34 -1.99
CA LEU A 214 2.56 16.47 -1.66
C LEU A 214 2.60 17.58 -2.71
N HIS A 215 3.15 17.33 -3.91
CA HIS A 215 3.25 18.35 -4.94
C HIS A 215 1.91 18.61 -5.65
N PRO A 216 1.51 19.87 -5.91
CA PRO A 216 2.11 21.11 -5.39
C PRO A 216 1.69 21.38 -3.92
N PRO A 217 2.65 21.78 -3.04
CA PRO A 217 2.49 21.75 -1.58
C PRO A 217 1.31 22.55 -1.04
N ASP A 218 0.99 23.69 -1.66
CA ASP A 218 -0.07 24.59 -1.17
C ASP A 218 -1.49 24.13 -1.55
N THR A 219 -1.62 23.05 -2.32
CA THR A 219 -2.91 22.54 -2.78
C THR A 219 -3.37 21.30 -2.02
N VAL A 220 -2.49 20.73 -1.18
CA VAL A 220 -2.73 19.47 -0.50
C VAL A 220 -3.12 19.73 0.95
N SER A 221 -4.36 19.40 1.30
CA SER A 221 -4.84 19.41 2.68
C SER A 221 -4.20 18.25 3.45
N LEU A 222 -3.23 18.57 4.32
CA LEU A 222 -2.46 17.58 5.08
C LEU A 222 -3.29 16.83 6.11
N ASP A 223 -4.42 17.39 6.54
CA ASP A 223 -5.42 16.75 7.40
C ASP A 223 -6.41 15.86 6.62
N SER A 224 -6.23 15.72 5.30
CA SER A 224 -7.03 14.81 4.49
C SER A 224 -6.99 13.38 5.05
N PRO A 225 -8.13 12.69 5.24
CA PRO A 225 -8.14 11.32 5.73
C PRO A 225 -7.45 10.33 4.77
N TYR A 226 -7.26 10.72 3.51
CA TYR A 226 -6.57 9.94 2.49
C TYR A 226 -5.06 10.21 2.44
N ILE A 227 -4.55 11.09 3.33
CA ILE A 227 -3.13 11.35 3.56
C ILE A 227 -2.77 11.02 5.01
N SER A 228 -3.56 11.55 5.94
CA SER A 228 -3.35 11.46 7.39
C SER A 228 -4.50 10.70 8.06
N PRO A 229 -4.60 9.37 7.86
CA PRO A 229 -5.63 8.58 8.51
C PRO A 229 -5.55 8.65 10.04
N GLY A 230 -4.38 8.96 10.60
CA GLY A 230 -4.12 9.21 12.02
C GLY A 230 -4.94 10.35 12.63
N VAL A 231 -5.47 11.27 11.83
CA VAL A 231 -6.37 12.36 12.24
C VAL A 231 -7.73 12.31 11.53
N ALA A 232 -8.02 11.24 10.79
CA ALA A 232 -9.30 11.09 10.11
C ALA A 232 -10.50 11.09 11.08
N PRO A 233 -11.68 11.57 10.68
CA PRO A 233 -12.87 11.58 11.52
C PRO A 233 -13.23 10.19 12.08
N THR A 234 -13.64 10.14 13.35
CA THR A 234 -14.01 8.90 14.05
C THR A 234 -15.05 8.08 13.30
N SER A 235 -16.06 8.73 12.71
CA SER A 235 -17.10 8.06 11.91
C SER A 235 -16.52 7.38 10.66
N LEU A 236 -15.58 8.02 9.98
CA LEU A 236 -14.93 7.47 8.80
C LEU A 236 -14.04 6.27 9.16
N LEU A 237 -13.28 6.35 10.26
CA LEU A 237 -12.49 5.22 10.75
C LEU A 237 -13.38 4.04 11.19
N LYS A 238 -14.50 4.34 11.86
CA LYS A 238 -15.48 3.34 12.31
C LYS A 238 -16.13 2.61 11.14
N ASN A 239 -16.53 3.33 10.10
CA ASN A 239 -17.33 2.75 9.02
C ASN A 239 -16.47 2.30 7.82
N GLY A 240 -15.38 3.01 7.54
CA GLY A 240 -14.56 2.81 6.34
C GLY A 240 -13.42 1.81 6.47
N LEU A 241 -13.02 1.44 7.69
CA LEU A 241 -12.04 0.39 7.90
C LEU A 241 -12.73 -0.96 8.18
N PRO A 242 -12.15 -2.09 7.77
CA PRO A 242 -12.64 -3.40 8.19
C PRO A 242 -12.52 -3.56 9.72
N HIS A 243 -13.24 -4.53 10.28
CA HIS A 243 -13.24 -4.78 11.72
C HIS A 243 -11.86 -5.23 12.23
N ASP A 244 -11.17 -6.07 11.47
CA ASP A 244 -9.92 -6.70 11.87
C ASP A 244 -8.71 -5.99 11.24
N ILE A 245 -7.70 -5.66 12.04
CA ILE A 245 -6.47 -4.98 11.61
C ILE A 245 -5.27 -5.66 12.28
N ILE A 246 -4.22 -5.97 11.51
CA ILE A 246 -2.95 -6.50 12.03
C ILE A 246 -1.86 -5.44 11.80
N MET A 247 -1.57 -4.64 12.82
CA MET A 247 -0.72 -3.45 12.68
C MET A 247 0.64 -3.67 13.32
N HIS A 248 1.70 -3.32 12.58
CA HIS A 248 3.08 -3.40 13.06
C HIS A 248 3.72 -2.02 13.14
N THR A 249 4.55 -1.79 14.16
CA THR A 249 5.37 -0.58 14.32
C THR A 249 6.80 -0.97 14.68
N CYS A 250 7.74 -0.05 14.51
CA CYS A 250 9.15 -0.26 14.80
C CYS A 250 9.57 0.59 16.00
N GLU A 251 10.36 0.04 16.92
CA GLU A 251 10.75 0.74 18.15
C GLU A 251 11.66 1.96 17.87
N TYR A 252 12.51 1.91 16.85
CA TYR A 252 13.49 2.96 16.53
C TYR A 252 13.03 3.85 15.36
N ASP A 253 11.73 4.05 15.25
CA ASP A 253 11.10 4.76 14.13
C ASP A 253 10.39 6.02 14.60
N MET A 254 10.59 7.12 13.87
CA MET A 254 9.87 8.39 14.08
C MET A 254 8.35 8.26 13.91
N LEU A 255 7.89 7.20 13.22
CA LEU A 255 6.46 6.93 13.02
C LEU A 255 5.84 6.11 14.16
N LEU A 256 6.61 5.64 15.14
CA LEU A 256 6.12 4.81 16.23
C LEU A 256 4.99 5.51 17.02
N ASP A 257 5.24 6.75 17.40
CA ASP A 257 4.36 7.54 18.26
C ASP A 257 3.00 7.81 17.59
N GLU A 258 2.98 8.17 16.30
CA GLU A 258 1.71 8.26 15.54
C GLU A 258 1.05 6.89 15.34
N GLY A 259 1.84 5.83 15.17
CA GLY A 259 1.34 4.46 15.11
C GLY A 259 0.64 4.00 16.39
N GLN A 260 1.20 4.33 17.56
CA GLN A 260 0.61 4.00 18.85
C GLN A 260 -0.69 4.78 19.09
N ARG A 261 -0.69 6.09 18.84
CA ARG A 261 -1.91 6.90 18.94
C ARG A 261 -3.01 6.39 18.02
N PHE A 262 -2.68 6.03 16.78
CA PHE A 262 -3.68 5.52 15.84
C PHE A 262 -4.25 4.17 16.31
N HIS A 263 -3.40 3.26 16.80
CA HIS A 263 -3.85 2.02 17.43
C HIS A 263 -4.83 2.29 18.59
N GLU A 264 -4.50 3.19 19.51
CA GLU A 264 -5.36 3.57 20.64
C GLU A 264 -6.70 4.13 20.17
N ARG A 265 -6.70 4.98 19.13
CA ARG A 265 -7.94 5.46 18.51
C ARG A 265 -8.77 4.31 17.96
N LEU A 266 -8.19 3.40 17.19
CA LEU A 266 -8.90 2.29 16.55
C LEU A 266 -9.59 1.37 17.56
N ILE A 267 -8.95 1.05 18.69
CA ILE A 267 -9.51 0.17 19.72
C ILE A 267 -10.45 0.89 20.70
N SER A 268 -10.56 2.22 20.62
CA SER A 268 -11.42 2.99 21.50
C SER A 268 -12.90 2.54 21.37
N PRO A 269 -13.72 2.66 22.42
CA PRO A 269 -15.14 2.29 22.35
C PRO A 269 -15.93 3.03 21.26
N GLU A 270 -15.47 4.21 20.83
CA GLU A 270 -16.12 4.99 19.78
C GLU A 270 -15.97 4.33 18.40
N ILE A 271 -14.78 3.79 18.10
CA ILE A 271 -14.45 3.14 16.82
C ILE A 271 -14.64 1.62 16.89
N GLY A 272 -14.07 0.97 17.89
CA GLY A 272 -14.30 -0.45 18.20
C GLY A 272 -13.71 -1.45 17.19
N LYS A 273 -12.51 -1.20 16.66
CA LYS A 273 -11.81 -2.19 15.82
C LYS A 273 -11.08 -3.24 16.66
N ASN A 274 -10.98 -4.45 16.10
CA ASN A 274 -10.10 -5.48 16.61
C ASN A 274 -8.70 -5.31 15.99
N VAL A 275 -7.74 -4.86 16.80
CA VAL A 275 -6.38 -4.62 16.33
C VAL A 275 -5.39 -5.59 16.98
N VAL A 276 -4.81 -6.48 16.18
CA VAL A 276 -3.63 -7.26 16.55
C VAL A 276 -2.41 -6.35 16.38
N TYR A 277 -1.99 -5.71 17.46
CA TYR A 277 -0.89 -4.75 17.44
C TYR A 277 0.45 -5.39 17.81
N LYS A 278 1.49 -5.11 17.02
CA LYS A 278 2.85 -5.60 17.26
C LYS A 278 3.90 -4.49 17.14
N LEU A 279 4.46 -4.12 18.28
CA LEU A 279 5.73 -3.37 18.32
C LEU A 279 6.90 -4.32 18.07
N VAL A 280 7.65 -4.08 16.99
CA VAL A 280 8.91 -4.76 16.71
C VAL A 280 10.03 -4.02 17.44
N LYS A 281 10.60 -4.70 18.45
CA LYS A 281 11.64 -4.13 19.30
C LYS A 281 13.01 -4.16 18.63
N GLY A 282 13.83 -3.15 18.89
CA GLY A 282 15.23 -3.13 18.49
C GLY A 282 15.49 -2.82 17.03
N VAL A 283 14.49 -2.36 16.28
CA VAL A 283 14.59 -2.22 14.81
C VAL A 283 14.24 -0.81 14.31
N PRO A 284 14.95 -0.32 13.28
CA PRO A 284 14.62 0.94 12.61
C PRO A 284 13.46 0.78 11.64
N HIS A 285 13.03 1.89 11.05
CA HIS A 285 12.10 1.89 9.92
C HIS A 285 12.65 1.04 8.76
N GLY A 286 11.79 0.24 8.11
CA GLY A 286 12.19 -0.57 6.95
C GLY A 286 13.19 -1.70 7.27
N TRP A 287 13.29 -2.12 8.53
CA TRP A 287 14.22 -3.16 9.00
C TRP A 287 14.14 -4.50 8.24
N ASP A 288 12.97 -4.82 7.69
CA ASP A 288 12.71 -6.03 6.90
C ASP A 288 13.09 -5.87 5.42
N LYS A 289 13.67 -4.74 5.01
CA LYS A 289 14.06 -4.45 3.61
C LYS A 289 15.56 -4.62 3.37
N ALA A 290 16.19 -5.57 4.08
CA ALA A 290 17.64 -5.79 4.06
C ALA A 290 18.28 -5.61 2.65
N PRO A 291 19.25 -4.71 2.48
CA PRO A 291 19.88 -4.46 1.17
C PRO A 291 20.74 -5.64 0.69
N ASN A 292 21.02 -6.61 1.57
CA ASN A 292 21.81 -7.80 1.24
C ASN A 292 20.93 -9.06 1.27
N PRO A 293 20.66 -9.69 0.12
CA PRO A 293 19.87 -10.93 0.05
C PRO A 293 20.54 -12.14 0.73
N LEU A 294 21.85 -12.09 0.99
CA LEU A 294 22.63 -13.16 1.62
C LEU A 294 22.68 -13.08 3.15
N LYS A 295 22.22 -11.97 3.74
CA LYS A 295 22.13 -11.77 5.21
C LYS A 295 20.78 -11.17 5.56
N PRO A 296 19.72 -11.99 5.65
CA PRO A 296 18.41 -11.48 6.05
C PRO A 296 18.49 -10.87 7.45
N THR A 297 17.74 -9.79 7.68
CA THR A 297 17.59 -9.22 9.03
C THR A 297 17.01 -10.30 9.95
N PRO A 298 17.65 -10.63 11.08
CA PRO A 298 17.11 -11.59 12.03
C PRO A 298 15.72 -11.19 12.51
N GLY A 299 14.82 -12.15 12.73
CA GLY A 299 13.47 -11.87 13.26
C GLY A 299 12.39 -11.60 12.21
N VAL A 300 12.75 -11.30 10.95
CA VAL A 300 11.76 -10.94 9.90
C VAL A 300 10.74 -12.05 9.70
N ARG A 301 11.22 -13.28 9.56
CA ARG A 301 10.37 -14.42 9.25
C ARG A 301 9.40 -14.70 10.40
N GLU A 302 9.84 -14.58 11.64
CA GLU A 302 9.02 -14.79 12.82
C GLU A 302 7.84 -13.81 12.88
N HIS A 303 8.09 -12.53 12.55
CA HIS A 303 7.03 -11.53 12.47
C HIS A 303 6.05 -11.80 11.32
N TYR A 304 6.55 -12.19 10.14
CA TYR A 304 5.69 -12.54 9.01
C TYR A 304 4.83 -13.78 9.30
N LEU A 305 5.41 -14.82 9.91
CA LEU A 305 4.67 -16.02 10.31
C LEU A 305 3.60 -15.73 11.35
N ALA A 306 3.89 -14.91 12.36
CA ALA A 306 2.91 -14.49 13.35
C ALA A 306 1.74 -13.73 12.71
N CYS A 307 2.04 -12.86 11.74
CA CYS A 307 1.01 -12.18 10.96
C CYS A 307 0.19 -13.16 10.12
N CYS A 308 0.82 -14.09 9.40
CA CYS A 308 0.12 -15.09 8.60
C CYS A 308 -0.79 -15.99 9.45
N LYS A 309 -0.37 -16.32 10.68
CA LYS A 309 -1.24 -17.02 11.63
C LYS A 309 -2.50 -16.18 11.93
N ALA A 310 -2.34 -14.92 12.29
CA ALA A 310 -3.49 -14.03 12.55
C ALA A 310 -4.39 -13.86 11.30
N MET A 311 -3.81 -13.82 10.10
CA MET A 311 -4.58 -13.79 8.85
C MET A 311 -5.45 -15.04 8.69
N ARG A 312 -4.89 -16.24 8.92
CA ARG A 312 -5.66 -17.50 8.86
C ARG A 312 -6.78 -17.53 9.89
N ASP A 313 -6.54 -17.02 11.09
CA ASP A 313 -7.55 -16.94 12.15
C ASP A 313 -8.74 -16.05 11.72
N ILE A 314 -8.50 -15.01 10.90
CA ILE A 314 -9.54 -14.09 10.39
C ILE A 314 -10.22 -14.60 9.11
N PHE A 315 -9.47 -15.18 8.16
CA PHE A 315 -10.02 -15.72 6.91
C PHE A 315 -10.71 -17.08 7.10
N GLY A 316 -10.38 -17.80 8.16
CA GLY A 316 -10.77 -19.19 8.40
C GLY A 316 -9.90 -20.18 7.61
N THR A 317 -9.86 -21.43 8.07
CA THR A 317 -9.10 -22.51 7.42
C THR A 317 -9.69 -22.85 6.03
N PRO A 318 -8.85 -22.97 4.99
CA PRO A 318 -9.31 -23.43 3.68
C PRO A 318 -9.90 -24.84 3.76
N PRO A 319 -10.96 -25.17 2.98
CA PRO A 319 -11.45 -26.55 2.90
C PRO A 319 -10.34 -27.50 2.44
N GLY A 320 -10.08 -28.56 3.19
CA GLY A 320 -9.15 -29.64 2.79
C GLY A 320 -7.73 -29.55 3.35
N VAL A 321 -7.40 -28.53 4.16
CA VAL A 321 -6.13 -28.49 4.91
C VAL A 321 -6.38 -29.06 6.31
N THR A 322 -6.02 -30.33 6.52
CA THR A 322 -5.90 -30.90 7.87
C THR A 322 -4.69 -30.27 8.55
N GLU A 323 -4.89 -29.69 9.73
CA GLU A 323 -3.81 -29.20 10.59
C GLU A 323 -2.79 -30.32 10.81
N HIS A 324 -1.62 -30.22 10.18
CA HIS A 324 -0.49 -30.98 10.64
C HIS A 324 0.04 -30.30 11.90
N GLU A 325 -0.19 -30.95 13.05
CA GLU A 325 0.49 -30.64 14.30
C GLU A 325 1.97 -30.40 14.00
N THR A 326 2.44 -29.20 14.32
CA THR A 326 3.87 -28.88 14.32
C THR A 326 4.56 -29.78 15.34
N ALA A 327 5.03 -30.94 14.88
CA ALA A 327 5.87 -31.83 15.66
C ALA A 327 7.14 -31.07 16.06
N GLN A 328 7.39 -31.10 17.37
CA GLN A 328 8.56 -30.57 18.04
C GLN A 328 9.84 -30.95 17.29
N GLY A 329 10.70 -29.96 17.05
CA GLY A 329 12.00 -30.17 16.42
C GLY A 329 12.85 -31.20 17.18
N PRO A 330 13.71 -31.97 16.49
CA PRO A 330 14.46 -33.04 17.14
C PRO A 330 15.49 -32.47 18.11
N SER A 331 15.34 -32.88 19.37
CA SER A 331 16.31 -32.72 20.45
C SER A 331 17.67 -33.30 20.06
N ALA A 332 18.72 -32.49 20.20
CA ALA A 332 20.10 -32.90 19.98
C ALA A 332 20.66 -33.64 21.21
N ALA A 333 21.05 -34.91 21.04
CA ALA A 333 21.94 -35.64 21.95
C ALA A 333 22.69 -36.76 21.17
N PRO A 334 23.83 -37.26 21.65
CA PRO A 334 25.09 -37.22 20.90
C PRO A 334 25.37 -38.46 20.05
N ARG A 335 26.22 -38.26 19.03
CA ARG A 335 26.74 -39.32 18.16
C ARG A 335 27.61 -40.30 18.95
N GLY A 336 27.05 -41.48 19.21
CA GLY A 336 27.77 -42.70 19.55
C GLY A 336 28.06 -43.51 18.28
N SER A 337 29.26 -44.06 18.23
CA SER A 337 29.92 -44.72 17.10
C SER A 337 29.52 -46.19 16.90
N THR A 338 29.68 -46.65 15.64
CA THR A 338 30.13 -48.01 15.22
C THR A 338 29.08 -49.10 14.94
N GLN A 339 29.06 -49.52 13.65
CA GLN A 339 28.81 -50.84 13.00
C GLN A 339 27.68 -51.76 13.53
N VAL A 340 26.90 -52.51 12.73
CA VAL A 340 27.26 -53.61 11.82
C VAL A 340 26.02 -54.03 11.02
N VAL A 341 26.28 -54.51 9.81
CA VAL A 341 25.48 -55.25 8.82
C VAL A 341 24.54 -56.35 9.37
N ARG A 342 23.24 -56.28 9.07
CA ARG A 342 22.48 -57.18 8.15
C ARG A 342 21.02 -56.76 8.06
#